data_AF-A0AAW4D4F1-F1
#
_entry.id   AF-A0AAW4D4F1-F1
#
_cell.length_a   1.000
_cell.length_b   1.000
_cell.length_c   1.000
_cell.angle_alpha   90.00
_cell.angle_beta   90.00
_cell.angle_gamma   90.00
#
_symmetry.space_group_name_H-M   'P 1'
#
loop_
_entity.id
_entity.type
_entity.pdbx_description
1 polymer ?
#
loop_
_entity_poly.entity_id
_entity_poly.type
_entity_poly.pdbx_seq_one_letter_code
_entity_poly.pdbx_strand_id
1 'polypeptide(L)'
;MDSSTQLYKLAPTPRGRQLWAYMAAILEVTEMDRGKSFPLKRFLGNFQKHLDAGRIELVPEGFRLTLSGLSYFHDRYRVGNPQYVERAAVERMISSLRTGCGEGDWVLLI
;
A
#
# COMPACT_ATOMS: atom_id res chain seq x y z
N MET A 1 3.33 -24.63 -6.97
CA MET A 1 2.44 -23.81 -7.82
C MET A 1 2.69 -22.38 -7.42
N ASP A 2 3.47 -21.68 -8.24
CA ASP A 2 3.73 -20.25 -8.04
C ASP A 2 2.53 -19.51 -8.64
N SER A 3 1.46 -19.42 -7.84
CA SER A 3 0.33 -18.56 -8.17
C SER A 3 0.87 -17.14 -8.13
N SER A 4 1.28 -16.60 -9.29
CA SER A 4 1.41 -15.17 -9.50
C SER A 4 0.15 -14.53 -8.94
N THR A 5 0.26 -14.01 -7.72
CA THR A 5 -0.91 -13.78 -6.88
C THR A 5 -1.61 -12.59 -7.48
N GLN A 6 -2.69 -12.87 -8.20
CA GLN A 6 -3.46 -11.86 -8.89
C GLN A 6 -3.92 -10.82 -7.87
N LEU A 7 -3.54 -9.57 -8.09
CA LEU A 7 -3.94 -8.45 -7.24
C LEU A 7 -4.96 -7.58 -7.98
N TYR A 8 -5.74 -6.87 -7.19
CA TYR A 8 -6.73 -5.91 -7.64
C TYR A 8 -6.40 -4.55 -7.05
N LYS A 9 -6.86 -3.48 -7.68
CA LYS A 9 -6.78 -2.12 -7.15
C LYS A 9 -8.14 -1.44 -7.24
N LEU A 10 -8.33 -0.42 -6.41
CA LEU A 10 -9.45 0.49 -6.61
C LEU A 10 -9.18 1.32 -7.88
N ALA A 11 -10.16 1.38 -8.78
CA ALA A 11 -10.09 2.20 -9.99
C ALA A 11 -9.88 3.68 -9.64
N PRO A 12 -10.67 4.29 -8.73
CA PRO A 12 -10.31 5.55 -8.11
C PRO A 12 -9.38 5.32 -6.91
N THR A 13 -8.27 6.05 -6.84
CA THR A 13 -7.47 6.08 -5.61
C THR A 13 -8.31 6.68 -4.47
N PRO A 14 -8.46 5.98 -3.34
CA PRO A 14 -9.26 6.46 -2.21
C PRO A 14 -8.66 7.71 -1.58
N ARG A 15 -9.43 8.39 -0.71
CA ARG A 15 -9.03 9.64 -0.04
C ARG A 15 -9.15 9.50 1.48
N GLY A 16 -8.53 10.43 2.21
CA GLY A 16 -8.63 10.51 3.67
C GLY A 16 -8.19 9.23 4.38
N ARG A 17 -8.96 8.81 5.39
CA ARG A 17 -8.68 7.60 6.19
C ARG A 17 -8.59 6.32 5.36
N GLN A 18 -9.43 6.19 4.35
CA GLN A 18 -9.42 5.02 3.47
C GLN A 18 -8.11 4.92 2.68
N LEU A 19 -7.53 6.06 2.26
CA LEU A 19 -6.21 6.08 1.61
C LEU A 19 -5.11 5.56 2.53
N TRP A 20 -5.18 5.84 3.84
CA TRP A 20 -4.16 5.38 4.77
C TRP A 20 -4.19 3.87 4.94
N ALA A 21 -5.38 3.28 5.11
CA ALA A 21 -5.56 1.84 5.14
C ALA A 21 -5.21 1.19 3.79
N TYR A 22 -5.57 1.83 2.68
CA TYR A 22 -5.23 1.37 1.34
C TYR A 22 -3.72 1.31 1.10
N MET A 23 -3.00 2.37 1.46
CA MET A 23 -1.54 2.40 1.37
C MET A 23 -0.90 1.33 2.26
N ALA A 24 -1.35 1.20 3.51
CA ALA A 24 -0.81 0.19 4.43
C ALA A 24 -1.04 -1.24 3.90
N ALA A 25 -2.22 -1.51 3.35
CA ALA A 25 -2.54 -2.79 2.75
C ALA A 25 -1.70 -3.09 1.50
N ILE A 26 -1.48 -2.09 0.63
CA ILE A 26 -0.59 -2.24 -0.54
C ILE A 26 0.82 -2.62 -0.09
N LEU A 27 1.37 -1.93 0.92
CA LEU A 27 2.73 -2.19 1.40
C LEU A 27 2.87 -3.64 1.90
N GLU A 28 1.85 -4.16 2.58
CA GLU A 28 1.82 -5.54 3.09
C GLU A 28 1.63 -6.59 1.99
N VAL A 29 0.69 -6.41 1.06
CA VAL A 29 0.47 -7.41 -0.01
C VAL A 29 1.61 -7.45 -1.03
N THR A 30 2.35 -6.36 -1.16
CA THR A 30 3.54 -6.28 -2.01
C THR A 30 4.84 -6.59 -1.24
N GLU A 31 4.74 -6.82 0.07
CA GLU A 31 5.86 -7.08 0.99
C GLU A 31 6.93 -5.97 0.99
N MET A 32 6.55 -4.75 0.60
CA MET A 32 7.42 -3.57 0.67
C MET A 32 7.76 -3.19 2.12
N ASP A 33 6.87 -3.48 3.06
CA ASP A 33 7.11 -3.40 4.51
C ASP A 33 8.17 -4.40 5.01
N ARG A 34 8.44 -5.45 4.22
CA ARG A 34 9.52 -6.43 4.45
C ARG A 34 10.76 -6.17 3.61
N GLY A 35 10.83 -4.99 2.98
CA GLY A 35 11.99 -4.57 2.18
C GLY A 35 11.97 -5.04 0.72
N LYS A 36 10.89 -5.68 0.24
CA LYS A 36 10.76 -5.98 -1.19
C LYS A 36 10.52 -4.72 -2.01
N SER A 37 10.87 -4.79 -3.28
CA SER A 37 10.56 -3.76 -4.28
C SER A 37 9.30 -4.10 -5.05
N PHE A 38 8.52 -3.09 -5.41
CA PHE A 38 7.30 -3.26 -6.21
C PHE A 38 7.09 -2.07 -7.16
N PRO A 39 6.52 -2.28 -8.37
CA PRO A 39 6.14 -1.20 -9.28
C PRO A 39 4.90 -0.43 -8.78
N LEU A 40 5.05 0.34 -7.70
CA LEU A 40 3.96 1.01 -6.95
C LEU A 40 3.05 1.91 -7.81
N LYS A 41 3.55 2.44 -8.94
CA LYS A 41 2.76 3.18 -9.92
C LYS A 41 1.56 2.40 -10.47
N ARG A 42 1.58 1.07 -10.42
CA ARG A 42 0.43 0.23 -10.79
C ARG A 42 -0.75 0.46 -9.86
N PHE A 43 -0.50 0.73 -8.57
CA PHE A 43 -1.52 1.00 -7.56
C PHE A 43 -1.85 2.49 -7.41
N LEU A 44 -0.83 3.34 -7.38
CA LEU A 44 -0.96 4.74 -6.99
C LEU A 44 -0.45 5.66 -8.09
N GLY A 45 -1.32 6.56 -8.56
CA GLY A 45 -0.95 7.55 -9.56
C GLY A 45 0.01 8.63 -9.04
N ASN A 46 0.00 8.91 -7.73
CA ASN A 46 0.87 9.92 -7.13
C ASN A 46 1.31 9.53 -5.71
N PHE A 47 2.63 9.44 -5.53
CA PHE A 47 3.29 9.27 -4.24
C PHE A 47 4.57 10.12 -4.16
N GLN A 48 4.66 11.20 -4.94
CA GLN A 48 5.85 12.04 -5.06
C GLN A 48 6.30 12.61 -3.71
N LYS A 49 5.35 13.00 -2.85
CA LYS A 49 5.64 13.45 -1.48
C LYS A 49 6.40 12.43 -0.63
N HIS A 50 6.26 11.13 -0.92
CA HIS A 50 7.02 10.08 -0.23
C HIS A 50 8.41 9.87 -0.82
N LEU A 51 8.57 10.10 -2.13
CA LEU A 51 9.88 10.14 -2.78
C LEU A 51 10.70 11.34 -2.29
N ASP A 52 10.11 12.54 -2.33
CA ASP A 52 10.78 13.79 -1.91
C ASP A 52 11.17 13.76 -0.42
N ALA A 53 10.36 13.09 0.40
CA ALA A 53 10.64 12.92 1.83
C ALA A 53 11.60 11.76 2.14
N GLY A 54 12.16 11.08 1.14
CA GLY A 54 13.09 9.96 1.33
C GLY A 54 12.48 8.74 2.02
N ARG A 55 11.16 8.57 1.95
CA ARG A 55 10.42 7.42 2.54
C ARG A 55 10.35 6.25 1.58
N ILE A 56 10.27 6.55 0.29
CA ILE A 56 10.31 5.58 -0.80
C ILE A 56 11.50 5.93 -1.67
N GLU A 57 12.20 4.93 -2.16
CA GLU A 57 13.27 5.11 -3.15
C GLU A 57 13.02 4.27 -4.40
N LEU A 58 13.56 4.74 -5.53
CA LEU A 58 13.54 4.04 -6.80
C LEU A 58 14.72 3.05 -6.84
N VAL A 59 14.42 1.82 -7.23
CA VAL A 59 15.38 0.73 -7.46
C VAL A 59 15.11 0.10 -8.84
N PRO A 60 16.03 -0.69 -9.42
CA PRO A 60 15.84 -1.26 -10.75
C PRO A 60 14.51 -2.02 -10.94
N GLU A 61 14.03 -2.69 -9.89
CA GLU A 61 12.82 -3.50 -9.89
C GLU A 61 11.53 -2.72 -9.56
N GLY A 62 11.63 -1.41 -9.31
CA GLY A 62 10.49 -0.54 -8.98
C GLY A 62 10.78 0.36 -7.79
N PHE A 63 9.96 0.28 -6.75
CA PHE A 63 10.04 1.14 -5.58
C PHE A 63 10.14 0.29 -4.32
N ARG A 64 10.93 0.72 -3.34
CA ARG A 64 10.99 0.09 -2.01
C ARG A 64 10.94 1.13 -0.90
N LEU A 65 10.58 0.69 0.31
CA LEU A 65 10.67 1.54 1.49
C LEU A 65 12.13 1.72 1.92
N THR A 66 12.49 2.93 2.31
CA THR A 66 13.70 3.17 3.10
C THR A 66 13.45 2.81 4.56
N LEU A 67 14.48 2.76 5.41
CA LEU A 67 14.30 2.60 6.86
C LEU A 67 13.41 3.71 7.46
N SER A 68 13.56 4.95 6.98
CA SER A 68 12.71 6.08 7.35
C SER A 68 11.25 5.88 6.90
N GLY A 69 11.05 5.36 5.69
CA GLY A 69 9.72 5.00 5.19
C GLY A 69 9.06 3.90 6.01
N LEU A 70 9.80 2.85 6.35
CA LEU A 70 9.30 1.76 7.18
C LEU A 70 8.83 2.28 8.54
N SER A 71 9.67 3.07 9.22
CA SER A 71 9.31 3.70 10.50
C SER A 71 8.08 4.60 10.35
N TYR A 72 8.03 5.43 9.30
CA TYR A 72 6.91 6.35 9.05
C TYR A 72 5.58 5.62 8.84
N PHE A 73 5.56 4.54 8.03
CA PHE A 73 4.33 3.80 7.77
C PHE A 73 3.93 2.92 8.95
N HIS A 74 4.89 2.34 9.68
CA HIS A 74 4.60 1.59 10.92
C HIS A 74 4.03 2.46 12.03
N ASP A 75 4.46 3.71 12.16
CA ASP A 75 3.96 4.63 13.20
C ASP A 75 2.45 4.92 13.05
N ARG A 76 1.87 4.68 11.87
CA ARG A 76 0.42 4.77 11.66
C ARG A 76 -0.39 3.70 12.40
N TYR A 77 0.23 2.62 12.84
CA TYR A 77 -0.42 1.63 13.70
C TYR A 77 -0.37 2.00 15.19
N ARG A 78 0.26 3.12 15.55
CA ARG A 78 0.35 3.59 16.93
C ARG A 78 -0.89 4.43 17.28
N VAL A 79 -1.58 4.04 18.35
CA VAL A 79 -2.69 4.83 18.91
C VAL A 79 -2.20 6.25 19.25
N GLY A 80 -2.92 7.26 18.77
CA GLY A 80 -2.55 8.67 18.92
C GLY A 80 -1.86 9.28 17.69
N ASN A 81 -1.50 8.48 16.69
CA ASN A 81 -1.04 9.02 15.41
C ASN A 81 -2.21 9.75 14.70
N PRO A 82 -2.01 10.98 14.15
CA PRO A 82 -3.07 11.70 13.43
C PRO A 82 -3.59 10.97 12.19
N GLN A 83 -2.78 10.07 11.64
CA GLN A 83 -3.08 9.17 10.54
C GLN A 83 -3.20 7.72 11.01
N TYR A 84 -3.70 7.51 12.24
CA TYR A 84 -3.89 6.18 12.80
C TYR A 84 -4.71 5.28 11.89
N VAL A 85 -4.25 4.05 11.71
CA VAL A 85 -4.88 3.01 10.89
C VAL A 85 -5.18 1.80 11.75
N GLU A 86 -6.44 1.38 11.75
CA GLU A 86 -6.87 0.15 12.43
C GLU A 86 -6.43 -1.08 11.63
N ARG A 87 -5.82 -2.05 12.32
CA ARG A 87 -5.42 -3.35 11.76
C ARG A 87 -6.57 -4.05 11.01
N ALA A 88 -7.78 -4.04 11.58
CA ALA A 88 -8.95 -4.63 10.96
C ALA A 88 -9.35 -3.96 9.64
N ALA A 89 -9.15 -2.64 9.51
CA ALA A 89 -9.41 -1.93 8.25
C ALA A 89 -8.39 -2.34 7.17
N VAL A 90 -7.13 -2.54 7.55
CA VAL A 90 -6.08 -3.01 6.64
C VAL A 90 -6.34 -4.44 6.21
N GLU A 91 -6.74 -5.33 7.12
CA GLU A 91 -7.08 -6.73 6.79
C GLU A 91 -8.23 -6.84 5.79
N ARG A 92 -9.30 -6.05 5.98
CA ARG A 92 -10.39 -5.98 4.99
C ARG A 92 -9.87 -5.52 3.63
N MET A 93 -9.01 -4.51 3.62
CA MET A 93 -8.42 -4.00 2.39
C MET A 93 -7.47 -5.01 1.72
N ILE A 94 -6.69 -5.77 2.48
CA ILE A 94 -5.85 -6.87 1.99
C ILE A 94 -6.71 -7.95 1.33
N SER A 95 -7.84 -8.31 1.96
CA SER A 95 -8.79 -9.25 1.37
C SER A 95 -9.33 -8.75 0.04
N SER A 96 -9.72 -7.48 -0.05
CA SER A 96 -10.19 -6.87 -1.30
C SER A 96 -9.10 -6.74 -2.36
N LEU A 97 -7.87 -6.39 -1.99
CA LEU A 97 -6.71 -6.37 -2.90
C LEU A 97 -6.41 -7.75 -3.50
N ARG A 98 -6.73 -8.84 -2.78
CA ARG A 98 -6.48 -10.21 -3.24
C ARG A 98 -7.65 -10.83 -4.00
N THR A 99 -8.87 -10.41 -3.72
CA THR A 99 -10.09 -11.03 -4.28
C THR A 99 -10.80 -10.17 -5.32
N GLY A 100 -10.56 -8.85 -5.32
CA GLY A 100 -11.34 -7.90 -6.10
C GLY A 100 -12.75 -7.69 -5.56
N CYS A 101 -13.06 -8.17 -4.35
CA CYS A 101 -14.38 -8.04 -3.73
C CYS A 101 -14.35 -7.05 -2.56
N GLY A 102 -15.40 -6.25 -2.42
CA GLY A 102 -15.55 -5.30 -1.31
C GLY A 102 -16.23 -4.01 -1.77
N GLU A 103 -16.24 -3.00 -0.89
CA GLU A 103 -16.73 -1.67 -1.22
C GLU A 103 -15.78 -0.98 -2.21
N GLY A 104 -16.34 -0.36 -3.25
CA GLY A 104 -15.61 0.34 -4.30
C GLY A 104 -15.50 -0.44 -5.61
N ASP A 105 -14.95 0.22 -6.63
CA ASP A 105 -14.74 -0.36 -7.96
C ASP A 105 -13.36 -0.99 -8.05
N TRP A 106 -13.30 -2.32 -7.96
CA TRP A 106 -12.06 -3.09 -7.94
C TRP A 106 -11.76 -3.63 -9.33
N VAL A 107 -10.59 -3.27 -9.85
CA VAL A 107 -10.12 -3.70 -11.16
C VAL A 107 -8.84 -4.50 -11.03
N LEU A 108 -8.63 -5.43 -11.96
CA LEU A 108 -7.42 -6.23 -12.03
C LEU A 108 -6.17 -5.32 -12.11
N LEU A 109 -5.18 -5.60 -11.28
CA LEU A 109 -3.87 -4.96 -11.33
C LEU A 109 -3.05 -5.54 -12.50
N ILE A 110 -3.16 -4.89 -13.65
CA ILE A 110 -2.35 -5.14 -14.85
C ILE A 110 -0.94 -4.57 -14.74
#